data_AF-A0A924IFM1-F1
#
_entry.id   AF-A0A924IFM1-F1
#
_cell.length_a   1.000
_cell.length_b   1.000
_cell.length_c   1.000
_cell.angle_alpha   90.00
_cell.angle_beta   90.00
_cell.angle_gamma   90.00
#
_symmetry.space_group_name_H-M   'P 1'
#
loop_
_entity.id
_entity.type
_entity.pdbx_description
1 polymer ?
#
loop_
_entity_poly.entity_id
_entity_poly.type
_entity_poly.pdbx_seq_one_letter_code
_entity_poly.pdbx_strand_id
1 'polypeptide(L)'
;MRNFISLFLLLVTSVSLISSCANLNNSNMQSRTVEDYYVTTGVEKYFLTDIPSWANFDQKASCYRTTTIRYFDIEALMKSYGLSYNQSLQVQSTFNEEFTQFKKSDKKHLTTLKEEELLFYKVSEKVSSKIIFFDPPTYKRVNLIWLDEVLGDPKKENKLKNFLNSSSMDLGVPVLVSFCLTRDEVETQFPDFSPKMITAELFSVYDSKGIRTPGFKIDLGQFFKPDQKLYFYSQKDVVPTDEVKGTYKLLNY
;
A
#
# COMPACT_ATOMS: atom_id res chain seq x y z
N MET A 1 -68.73 9.14 -54.74
CA MET A 1 -68.31 8.48 -53.49
C MET A 1 -67.07 7.60 -53.63
N ARG A 2 -66.93 6.77 -54.67
CA ARG A 2 -65.82 5.81 -54.81
C ARG A 2 -64.42 6.46 -54.89
N ASN A 3 -64.29 7.62 -55.54
CA ASN A 3 -63.00 8.35 -55.63
C ASN A 3 -62.58 9.03 -54.31
N PHE A 4 -63.54 9.35 -53.43
CA PHE A 4 -63.26 9.98 -52.15
C PHE A 4 -62.68 8.99 -51.14
N ILE A 5 -63.18 7.74 -51.17
CA ILE A 5 -62.69 6.64 -50.34
C ILE A 5 -61.26 6.26 -50.74
N SER A 6 -60.96 6.25 -52.06
CA SER A 6 -59.61 5.95 -52.55
C SER A 6 -58.59 7.02 -52.16
N LEU A 7 -58.96 8.30 -52.19
CA LEU A 7 -58.09 9.40 -51.78
C LEU A 7 -57.83 9.38 -50.27
N PHE A 8 -58.86 9.08 -49.48
CA PHE A 8 -58.76 8.96 -48.02
C PHE A 8 -57.87 7.78 -47.61
N LEU A 9 -58.00 6.62 -48.27
CA LEU A 9 -57.14 5.47 -48.02
C LEU A 9 -55.67 5.74 -48.36
N LEU A 10 -55.40 6.47 -49.45
CA LEU A 10 -54.04 6.88 -49.84
C LEU A 10 -53.42 7.86 -48.84
N LEU A 11 -54.23 8.75 -48.26
CA LEU A 11 -53.79 9.72 -47.28
C LEU A 11 -53.53 9.06 -45.91
N VAL A 12 -54.37 8.11 -45.51
CA VAL A 12 -54.18 7.32 -44.28
C VAL A 12 -52.96 6.41 -44.38
N THR A 13 -52.71 5.73 -45.50
CA THR A 13 -51.49 4.93 -45.68
C THR A 13 -50.23 5.78 -45.74
N SER A 14 -50.30 6.96 -46.36
CA SER A 14 -49.17 7.90 -46.38
C SER A 14 -48.85 8.40 -44.96
N VAL A 15 -49.84 8.81 -44.17
CA VAL A 15 -49.63 9.26 -42.78
C VAL A 15 -49.11 8.13 -41.89
N SER A 16 -49.57 6.90 -42.12
CA SER A 16 -49.11 5.73 -41.35
C SER A 16 -47.64 5.39 -41.62
N LEU A 17 -47.18 5.51 -42.87
CA LEU A 17 -45.79 5.26 -43.26
C LEU A 17 -44.82 6.32 -42.71
N ILE A 18 -45.24 7.57 -42.57
CA ILE A 18 -44.38 8.64 -42.04
C ILE A 18 -44.22 8.53 -40.51
N SER A 19 -45.19 7.91 -39.82
CA SER A 19 -45.14 7.73 -38.36
C SER A 19 -44.19 6.63 -37.87
N SER A 20 -43.78 5.69 -38.74
CA SER A 20 -42.89 4.58 -38.36
C SER A 20 -41.40 4.92 -38.32
N CYS A 21 -41.00 6.13 -38.73
CA CYS A 21 -39.61 6.58 -38.68
C CYS A 21 -39.32 7.62 -37.58
N ALA A 22 -40.33 8.09 -36.84
CA ALA A 22 -40.15 9.14 -35.83
C ALA A 22 -39.79 8.63 -34.42
N ASN A 23 -39.75 7.30 -34.22
CA ASN A 23 -39.46 6.66 -32.92
C ASN A 23 -38.15 5.85 -32.92
N LEU A 24 -37.11 6.38 -33.57
CA LEU A 24 -35.72 6.05 -33.24
C LEU A 24 -35.11 7.22 -32.45
N ASN A 25 -35.78 7.64 -31.37
CA ASN A 25 -35.10 8.35 -30.29
C ASN A 25 -34.20 7.33 -29.60
N ASN A 26 -33.02 7.15 -30.18
CA ASN A 26 -31.93 6.34 -29.65
C ASN A 26 -31.24 7.08 -28.48
N SER A 27 -32.03 7.62 -27.56
CA SER A 27 -31.56 8.55 -26.53
C SER A 27 -31.13 7.87 -25.23
N ASN A 28 -31.05 6.54 -25.19
CA ASN A 28 -30.64 5.79 -23.99
C ASN A 28 -29.57 4.71 -24.23
N MET A 29 -28.98 4.62 -25.42
CA MET A 29 -27.73 3.86 -25.58
C MET A 29 -26.56 4.82 -25.36
N GLN A 30 -26.20 5.02 -24.09
CA GLN A 30 -24.88 5.56 -23.78
C GLN A 30 -23.84 4.59 -24.32
N SER A 31 -22.85 5.10 -25.06
CA SER A 31 -21.68 4.30 -25.41
C SER A 31 -21.07 3.83 -24.09
N ARG A 32 -21.11 2.52 -23.83
CA ARG A 32 -20.42 1.94 -22.67
C ARG A 32 -18.95 2.31 -22.77
N THR A 33 -18.37 2.76 -21.67
CA THR A 33 -16.94 3.08 -21.66
C THR A 33 -16.15 1.78 -21.72
N VAL A 34 -14.89 1.82 -22.17
CA VAL A 34 -14.05 0.60 -22.30
C VAL A 34 -13.88 -0.09 -20.94
N GLU A 35 -13.99 0.69 -19.87
CA GLU A 35 -13.96 0.27 -18.46
C GLU A 35 -15.13 -0.67 -18.11
N ASP A 36 -16.30 -0.55 -18.74
CA ASP A 36 -17.46 -1.44 -18.51
C ASP A 36 -17.23 -2.86 -19.06
N TYR A 37 -16.21 -3.05 -19.89
CA TYR A 37 -15.80 -4.34 -20.45
C TYR A 37 -14.47 -4.84 -19.87
N TYR A 38 -13.97 -4.20 -18.81
CA TYR A 38 -12.73 -4.63 -18.21
C TYR A 38 -12.88 -6.04 -17.62
N VAL A 39 -12.18 -7.00 -18.22
CA VAL A 39 -12.02 -8.34 -17.66
C VAL A 39 -10.71 -8.35 -16.89
N THR A 40 -10.84 -8.36 -15.56
CA THR A 40 -9.68 -8.49 -14.65
C THR A 40 -8.94 -9.80 -14.91
N THR A 41 -7.61 -9.76 -14.77
CA THR A 41 -6.80 -10.99 -14.74
C THR A 41 -6.86 -11.71 -13.39
N GLY A 42 -7.58 -11.14 -12.42
CA GLY A 42 -7.82 -11.72 -11.11
C GLY A 42 -6.82 -11.28 -10.04
N VAL A 43 -6.16 -10.12 -10.21
CA VAL A 43 -5.18 -9.61 -9.24
C VAL A 43 -5.86 -9.16 -7.94
N GLU A 44 -7.13 -8.76 -8.00
CA GLU A 44 -7.92 -8.34 -6.84
C GLU A 44 -7.93 -9.37 -5.69
N LYS A 45 -7.78 -10.66 -6.02
CA LYS A 45 -7.73 -11.75 -5.02
C LYS A 45 -6.52 -11.69 -4.10
N TYR A 46 -5.48 -10.93 -4.46
CA TYR A 46 -4.29 -10.74 -3.64
C TYR A 46 -4.40 -9.54 -2.71
N PHE A 47 -5.45 -8.72 -2.81
CA PHE A 47 -5.67 -7.58 -1.92
C PHE A 47 -6.53 -8.02 -0.74
N LEU A 48 -6.13 -7.63 0.46
CA LEU A 48 -6.99 -7.70 1.62
C LEU A 48 -7.96 -6.51 1.61
N THR A 49 -9.04 -6.64 2.37
CA THR A 49 -9.98 -5.54 2.59
C THR A 49 -9.28 -4.36 3.26
N ASP A 50 -9.59 -3.14 2.80
CA ASP A 50 -9.09 -1.93 3.43
C ASP A 50 -9.51 -1.82 4.88
N ILE A 51 -8.57 -1.35 5.70
CA ILE A 51 -8.82 -1.05 7.10
C ILE A 51 -9.29 0.39 7.19
N PRO A 52 -10.52 0.64 7.66
CA PRO A 52 -11.00 2.00 7.78
C PRO A 52 -10.19 2.76 8.83
N SER A 53 -10.04 4.07 8.66
CA SER A 53 -9.19 4.90 9.52
C SER A 53 -9.51 4.80 11.01
N TRP A 54 -10.78 4.64 11.39
CA TRP A 54 -11.20 4.45 12.78
C TRP A 54 -10.75 3.11 13.40
N ALA A 55 -10.46 2.10 12.57
CA ALA A 55 -9.99 0.78 12.99
C ALA A 55 -8.47 0.62 12.79
N ASN A 56 -7.81 1.56 12.10
CA ASN A 56 -6.39 1.50 11.79
C ASN A 56 -5.55 2.03 12.96
N PHE A 57 -5.74 1.42 14.12
CA PHE A 57 -5.04 1.72 15.35
C PHE A 57 -3.93 0.70 15.60
N ASP A 58 -2.74 1.18 15.94
CA ASP A 58 -1.66 0.36 16.43
C ASP A 58 -1.62 0.43 17.96
N GLN A 59 -1.85 -0.70 18.61
CA GLN A 59 -1.95 -0.75 20.07
C GLN A 59 -0.59 -0.53 20.74
N LYS A 60 0.50 -0.98 20.12
CA LYS A 60 1.82 -0.96 20.74
C LYS A 60 2.48 0.38 20.61
N ALA A 61 2.38 0.98 19.44
CA ALA A 61 2.79 2.35 19.21
C ALA A 61 1.77 3.37 19.74
N SER A 62 0.56 2.92 20.11
CA SER A 62 -0.52 3.77 20.64
C SER A 62 -0.90 4.92 19.70
N CYS A 63 -1.04 4.62 18.39
CA CYS A 63 -1.30 5.61 17.35
C CYS A 63 -2.39 5.16 16.38
N TYR A 64 -3.06 6.12 15.74
CA TYR A 64 -3.91 5.85 14.58
C TYR A 64 -3.14 6.19 13.31
N ARG A 65 -3.15 5.28 12.33
CA ARG A 65 -2.57 5.57 11.02
C ARG A 65 -3.56 6.42 10.22
N THR A 66 -3.11 7.59 9.79
CA THR A 66 -3.89 8.52 8.96
C THR A 66 -3.94 8.10 7.50
N THR A 67 -2.86 7.48 7.03
CA THR A 67 -2.73 7.01 5.66
C THR A 67 -3.22 5.55 5.57
N THR A 68 -4.05 5.27 4.56
CA THR A 68 -4.55 3.91 4.31
C THR A 68 -3.48 3.08 3.62
N ILE A 69 -3.16 1.93 4.21
CA ILE A 69 -2.21 0.97 3.65
C ILE A 69 -3.00 -0.19 3.04
N ARG A 70 -2.72 -0.48 1.77
CA ARG A 70 -3.22 -1.64 1.03
C ARG A 70 -2.41 -2.87 1.43
N TYR A 71 -2.99 -3.74 2.26
CA TYR A 71 -2.35 -4.99 2.66
C TYR A 71 -2.65 -6.11 1.67
N PHE A 72 -1.69 -6.99 1.44
CA PHE A 72 -1.81 -8.10 0.51
C PHE A 72 -1.96 -9.44 1.22
N ASP A 73 -2.62 -10.39 0.55
CA ASP A 73 -2.64 -11.78 0.95
C ASP A 73 -1.27 -12.40 0.63
N ILE A 74 -0.36 -12.31 1.60
CA ILE A 74 1.03 -12.77 1.47
C ILE A 74 1.09 -14.26 1.16
N GLU A 75 0.21 -15.07 1.73
CA GLU A 75 0.12 -16.51 1.44
C GLU A 75 -0.18 -16.74 -0.05
N ALA A 76 -1.19 -16.06 -0.58
CA ALA A 76 -1.59 -16.19 -1.97
C ALA A 76 -0.50 -15.70 -2.93
N LEU A 77 0.21 -14.62 -2.59
CA LEU A 77 1.34 -14.12 -3.36
C LEU A 77 2.50 -15.12 -3.39
N MET A 78 2.90 -15.64 -2.22
CA MET A 78 3.97 -16.63 -2.10
C MET A 78 3.65 -17.89 -2.93
N LYS A 79 2.40 -18.37 -2.87
CA LYS A 79 1.97 -19.57 -3.61
C LYS A 79 1.85 -19.34 -5.11
N SER A 80 1.29 -18.20 -5.54
CA SER A 80 0.96 -17.96 -6.95
C SER A 80 2.16 -17.46 -7.76
N TYR A 81 3.02 -16.65 -7.15
CA TYR A 81 4.20 -16.06 -7.81
C TYR A 81 5.52 -16.69 -7.37
N GLY A 82 5.50 -17.65 -6.44
CA GLY A 82 6.73 -18.27 -5.92
C GLY A 82 7.61 -17.30 -5.14
N LEU A 83 7.03 -16.22 -4.60
CA LEU A 83 7.77 -15.20 -3.85
C LEU A 83 8.14 -15.72 -2.45
N SER A 84 9.30 -15.30 -1.97
CA SER A 84 9.62 -15.38 -0.53
C SER A 84 8.81 -14.35 0.26
N TYR A 85 8.70 -14.57 1.58
CA TYR A 85 8.03 -13.63 2.50
C TYR A 85 8.54 -12.19 2.34
N ASN A 86 9.86 -12.00 2.31
CA ASN A 86 10.47 -10.67 2.10
C ASN A 86 10.01 -10.08 0.77
N GLN A 87 10.12 -10.83 -0.34
CA GLN A 87 9.68 -10.33 -1.65
C GLN A 87 8.18 -9.95 -1.67
N SER A 88 7.32 -10.72 -1.01
CA SER A 88 5.89 -10.38 -0.90
C SER A 88 5.66 -9.07 -0.14
N LEU A 89 6.40 -8.83 0.96
CA LEU A 89 6.33 -7.56 1.69
C LEU A 89 6.92 -6.39 0.89
N GLN A 90 7.96 -6.62 0.09
CA GLN A 90 8.50 -5.60 -0.82
C GLN A 90 7.47 -5.24 -1.90
N VAL A 91 6.76 -6.22 -2.46
CA VAL A 91 5.67 -5.96 -3.42
C VAL A 91 4.56 -5.14 -2.77
N GLN A 92 4.12 -5.50 -1.57
CA GLN A 92 3.11 -4.74 -0.82
C GLN A 92 3.57 -3.29 -0.57
N SER A 93 4.77 -3.11 -0.04
CA SER A 93 5.27 -1.79 0.36
C SER A 93 5.58 -0.88 -0.84
N THR A 94 6.23 -1.41 -1.89
CA THR A 94 6.44 -0.66 -3.14
C THR A 94 5.11 -0.32 -3.83
N PHE A 95 4.09 -1.18 -3.74
CA PHE A 95 2.76 -0.84 -4.25
C PHE A 95 2.16 0.35 -3.51
N ASN A 96 2.23 0.35 -2.17
CA ASN A 96 1.70 1.46 -1.37
C ASN A 96 2.42 2.79 -1.64
N GLU A 97 3.73 2.77 -1.80
CA GLU A 97 4.55 3.93 -2.17
C GLU A 97 4.10 4.51 -3.53
N GLU A 98 4.06 3.69 -4.56
CA GLU A 98 3.67 4.12 -5.91
C GLU A 98 2.19 4.52 -5.99
N PHE A 99 1.31 3.84 -5.25
CA PHE A 99 -0.12 4.15 -5.20
C PHE A 99 -0.36 5.51 -4.53
N THR A 100 0.42 5.82 -3.49
CA THR A 100 0.38 7.13 -2.84
C THR A 100 0.87 8.24 -3.77
N GLN A 101 1.96 8.00 -4.50
CA GLN A 101 2.47 8.93 -5.51
C GLN A 101 1.46 9.15 -6.65
N PHE A 102 0.83 8.07 -7.13
CA PHE A 102 -0.22 8.13 -8.15
C PHE A 102 -1.38 9.02 -7.70
N LYS A 103 -1.91 8.81 -6.48
CA LYS A 103 -2.98 9.64 -5.90
C LYS A 103 -2.59 11.09 -5.66
N LYS A 104 -1.32 11.37 -5.35
CA LYS A 104 -0.81 12.74 -5.19
C LYS A 104 -0.79 13.48 -6.53
N SER A 105 -0.50 12.78 -7.63
CA SER A 105 -0.41 13.37 -8.97
C SER A 105 -1.76 13.75 -9.57
N ASP A 106 -2.84 13.03 -9.23
CA ASP A 106 -4.20 13.36 -9.63
C ASP A 106 -5.20 13.16 -8.48
N LYS A 107 -5.41 14.23 -7.70
CA LYS A 107 -6.25 14.20 -6.50
C LYS A 107 -7.74 13.99 -6.76
N LYS A 108 -8.21 14.17 -8.01
CA LYS A 108 -9.64 14.05 -8.37
C LYS A 108 -9.95 12.74 -9.08
N HIS A 109 -8.92 12.03 -9.54
CA HIS A 109 -9.08 10.76 -10.21
C HIS A 109 -9.43 9.64 -9.22
N LEU A 110 -10.53 8.96 -9.49
CA LEU A 110 -10.88 7.72 -8.82
C LEU A 110 -10.10 6.60 -9.49
N THR A 111 -9.20 5.97 -8.75
CA THR A 111 -8.41 4.86 -9.28
C THR A 111 -9.31 3.72 -9.72
N THR A 112 -9.19 3.32 -10.98
CA THR A 112 -9.93 2.20 -11.56
C THR A 112 -9.25 0.87 -11.22
N LEU A 113 -10.00 -0.23 -11.26
CA LEU A 113 -9.44 -1.58 -11.05
C LEU A 113 -8.32 -1.90 -12.04
N LYS A 114 -8.45 -1.43 -13.28
CA LYS A 114 -7.44 -1.58 -14.32
C LYS A 114 -6.12 -0.92 -13.94
N GLU A 115 -6.16 0.25 -13.34
CA GLU A 115 -4.95 0.97 -12.92
C GLU A 115 -4.29 0.32 -11.70
N GLU A 116 -5.08 -0.14 -10.72
CA GLU A 116 -4.54 -0.91 -9.60
C GLU A 116 -3.87 -2.21 -10.10
N GLU A 117 -4.47 -2.88 -11.08
CA GLU A 117 -3.89 -4.08 -11.69
C GLU A 117 -2.58 -3.78 -12.46
N LEU A 118 -2.57 -2.76 -13.31
CA LEU A 118 -1.36 -2.34 -14.03
C LEU A 118 -0.24 -1.94 -13.06
N LEU A 119 -0.60 -1.23 -11.99
CA LEU A 119 0.34 -0.84 -10.95
C LEU A 119 0.90 -2.07 -10.23
N PHE A 120 0.06 -3.04 -9.88
CA PHE A 120 0.49 -4.28 -9.26
C PHE A 120 1.53 -5.02 -10.12
N TYR A 121 1.27 -5.17 -11.41
CA TYR A 121 2.20 -5.85 -12.31
C TYR A 121 3.53 -5.10 -12.44
N LYS A 122 3.48 -3.77 -12.61
CA LYS A 122 4.67 -2.90 -12.63
C LYS A 122 5.52 -3.10 -11.37
N VAL A 123 4.87 -3.14 -10.21
CA VAL A 123 5.55 -3.30 -8.92
C VAL A 123 6.12 -4.71 -8.75
N SER A 124 5.37 -5.73 -9.15
CA SER A 124 5.84 -7.12 -9.13
C SER A 124 7.10 -7.30 -10.00
N GLU A 125 7.14 -6.67 -11.18
CA GLU A 125 8.31 -6.68 -12.06
C GLU A 125 9.51 -5.93 -11.44
N LYS A 126 9.27 -4.76 -10.83
CA LYS A 126 10.30 -3.99 -10.10
C LYS A 126 10.96 -4.82 -9.00
N VAL A 127 10.17 -5.45 -8.14
CA VAL A 127 10.68 -6.27 -7.03
C VAL A 127 11.42 -7.50 -7.55
N SER A 128 10.90 -8.14 -8.60
CA SER A 128 11.59 -9.25 -9.27
C SER A 128 12.95 -8.82 -9.84
N SER A 129 13.04 -7.56 -10.29
CA SER A 129 14.27 -6.91 -10.76
C SER A 129 15.13 -6.32 -9.65
N LYS A 130 14.81 -6.61 -8.38
CA LYS A 130 15.51 -6.13 -7.17
C LYS A 130 15.43 -4.60 -6.94
N ILE A 131 14.48 -3.93 -7.57
CA ILE A 131 14.09 -2.56 -7.23
C ILE A 131 13.05 -2.69 -6.11
N ILE A 132 13.52 -2.54 -4.87
CA ILE A 132 12.77 -2.87 -3.66
C ILE A 132 12.54 -1.66 -2.77
N PHE A 133 11.47 -1.69 -1.98
CA PHE A 133 11.12 -0.64 -1.04
C PHE A 133 12.19 -0.49 0.05
N PHE A 134 12.55 -1.58 0.73
CA PHE A 134 13.56 -1.57 1.79
C PHE A 134 14.74 -2.46 1.42
N ASP A 135 15.86 -1.83 1.12
CA ASP A 135 17.14 -2.51 0.94
C ASP A 135 17.86 -2.64 2.30
N PRO A 136 17.97 -3.83 2.90
CA PRO A 136 18.60 -3.99 4.21
C PRO A 136 20.10 -3.67 4.16
N PRO A 137 20.67 -2.90 5.11
CA PRO A 137 22.11 -2.67 5.18
C PRO A 137 22.89 -3.97 5.34
N THR A 138 24.05 -4.08 4.71
CA THR A 138 24.93 -5.27 4.75
C THR A 138 25.98 -5.25 5.87
N TYR A 139 25.95 -4.22 6.71
CA TYR A 139 26.92 -3.98 7.78
C TYR A 139 26.75 -4.95 8.94
N LYS A 140 27.87 -5.30 9.61
CA LYS A 140 27.86 -6.19 10.79
C LYS A 140 27.00 -5.69 11.93
N ARG A 141 26.82 -4.37 12.06
CA ARG A 141 25.99 -3.74 13.09
C ARG A 141 24.94 -2.86 12.43
N VAL A 142 23.69 -3.08 12.82
CA VAL A 142 22.53 -2.27 12.40
C VAL A 142 21.86 -1.72 13.64
N ASN A 143 21.61 -0.42 13.64
CA ASN A 143 20.93 0.29 14.71
C ASN A 143 19.49 0.55 14.26
N LEU A 144 18.54 -0.26 14.72
CA LEU A 144 17.10 -0.08 14.51
C LEU A 144 16.61 0.98 15.50
N ILE A 145 16.07 2.10 15.03
CA ILE A 145 15.63 3.21 15.88
C ILE A 145 14.12 3.36 15.80
N TRP A 146 13.42 3.21 16.93
CA TRP A 146 11.98 3.31 16.97
C TRP A 146 11.51 4.76 17.01
N LEU A 147 10.68 5.14 16.04
CA LEU A 147 10.18 6.51 15.90
C LEU A 147 8.90 6.77 16.69
N ASP A 148 8.07 5.75 16.90
CA ASP A 148 6.67 6.00 17.28
C ASP A 148 6.53 6.59 18.69
N GLU A 149 7.47 6.29 19.58
CA GLU A 149 7.46 6.76 20.96
C GLU A 149 7.67 8.27 21.13
N VAL A 150 8.15 8.94 20.06
CA VAL A 150 8.39 10.39 20.05
C VAL A 150 7.27 11.17 19.36
N LEU A 151 6.31 10.49 18.73
CA LEU A 151 5.24 11.14 17.99
C LEU A 151 4.38 12.01 18.92
N GLY A 152 4.15 13.26 18.51
CA GLY A 152 3.35 14.22 19.27
C GLY A 152 4.05 14.87 20.47
N ASP A 153 5.33 14.58 20.73
CA ASP A 153 6.11 15.20 21.82
C ASP A 153 7.39 15.87 21.29
N PRO A 154 7.39 17.21 21.11
CA PRO A 154 8.53 17.94 20.55
C PRO A 154 9.83 17.78 21.35
N LYS A 155 9.76 17.55 22.68
CA LYS A 155 10.96 17.37 23.50
C LYS A 155 11.60 16.02 23.21
N LYS A 156 10.80 14.97 23.10
CA LYS A 156 11.28 13.63 22.74
C LYS A 156 11.78 13.57 21.31
N GLU A 157 11.11 14.25 20.39
CA GLU A 157 11.55 14.34 18.99
C GLU A 157 12.93 15.01 18.90
N ASN A 158 13.12 16.15 19.59
CA ASN A 158 14.43 16.81 19.64
C ASN A 158 15.51 15.93 20.29
N LYS A 159 15.17 15.18 21.34
CA LYS A 159 16.09 14.21 21.95
C LYS A 159 16.51 13.14 20.93
N LEU A 160 15.56 12.60 20.17
CA LEU A 160 15.83 11.64 19.10
C LEU A 160 16.72 12.24 18.00
N LYS A 161 16.43 13.46 17.53
CA LYS A 161 17.27 14.15 16.53
C LYS A 161 18.72 14.31 17.01
N ASN A 162 18.91 14.69 18.28
CA ASN A 162 20.24 14.77 18.88
C ASN A 162 20.93 13.39 18.97
N PHE A 163 20.17 12.35 19.30
CA PHE A 163 20.70 10.98 19.36
C PHE A 163 21.10 10.45 17.98
N LEU A 164 20.29 10.71 16.95
CA LEU A 164 20.59 10.33 15.56
C LEU A 164 21.87 11.01 15.04
N ASN A 165 22.20 12.19 15.57
CA ASN A 165 23.44 12.92 15.27
C ASN A 165 24.61 12.59 16.22
N SER A 166 24.44 11.64 17.14
CA SER A 166 25.46 11.27 18.13
C SER A 166 26.44 10.23 17.59
N SER A 167 27.63 10.16 18.18
CA SER A 167 28.66 9.15 17.83
C SER A 167 28.23 7.70 18.08
N SER A 168 27.12 7.47 18.80
CA SER A 168 26.54 6.14 18.93
C SER A 168 26.02 5.59 17.60
N MET A 169 25.58 6.48 16.71
CA MET A 169 25.12 6.10 15.37
C MET A 169 26.28 5.69 14.45
N ASP A 170 27.48 6.22 14.65
CA ASP A 170 28.67 5.87 13.86
C ASP A 170 29.11 4.41 14.03
N LEU A 171 28.64 3.73 15.08
CA LEU A 171 28.97 2.33 15.35
C LEU A 171 28.27 1.34 14.41
N GLY A 172 27.29 1.78 13.61
CA GLY A 172 26.52 0.94 12.70
C GLY A 172 25.74 1.77 11.68
N VAL A 173 24.82 1.14 10.96
CA VAL A 173 23.91 1.88 10.06
C VAL A 173 22.58 2.11 10.76
N PRO A 174 22.10 3.36 10.86
CA PRO A 174 20.77 3.65 11.38
C PRO A 174 19.70 3.17 10.40
N VAL A 175 18.70 2.48 10.92
CA VAL A 175 17.48 2.09 10.23
C VAL A 175 16.31 2.58 11.06
N LEU A 176 15.51 3.49 10.51
CA LEU A 176 14.34 4.00 11.23
C LEU A 176 13.21 2.98 11.16
N VAL A 177 12.53 2.79 12.28
CA VAL A 177 11.42 1.85 12.41
C VAL A 177 10.19 2.60 12.90
N SER A 178 9.10 2.48 12.16
CA SER A 178 7.80 3.05 12.55
C SER A 178 6.69 2.07 12.21
N PHE A 179 5.84 1.80 13.19
CA PHE A 179 4.60 1.06 13.01
C PHE A 179 3.47 2.01 12.60
N CYS A 180 3.56 3.29 12.94
CA CYS A 180 2.51 4.28 12.70
C CYS A 180 2.60 4.96 11.34
N LEU A 181 3.82 5.31 10.94
CA LEU A 181 4.08 6.20 9.83
C LEU A 181 4.41 5.40 8.57
N THR A 182 3.92 5.91 7.45
CA THR A 182 4.38 5.56 6.11
C THR A 182 5.74 6.18 5.82
N ARG A 183 6.43 5.72 4.77
CA ARG A 183 7.72 6.32 4.35
C ARG A 183 7.60 7.82 4.10
N ASP A 184 6.58 8.23 3.36
CA ASP A 184 6.35 9.64 3.03
C ASP A 184 6.17 10.51 4.30
N GLU A 185 5.50 9.97 5.32
CA GLU A 185 5.30 10.67 6.61
C GLU A 185 6.62 10.76 7.40
N VAL A 186 7.42 9.69 7.42
CA VAL A 186 8.75 9.71 8.06
C VAL A 186 9.68 10.71 7.37
N GLU A 187 9.76 10.70 6.04
CA GLU A 187 10.60 11.64 5.27
C GLU A 187 10.18 13.10 5.49
N THR A 188 8.87 13.35 5.63
CA THR A 188 8.36 14.68 5.94
C THR A 188 8.74 15.13 7.35
N GLN A 189 8.71 14.23 8.34
CA GLN A 189 9.01 14.57 9.73
C GLN A 189 10.52 14.62 10.03
N PHE A 190 11.32 13.84 9.30
CA PHE A 190 12.76 13.68 9.49
C PHE A 190 13.53 13.94 8.17
N PRO A 191 13.40 15.13 7.54
CA PRO A 191 13.90 15.39 6.18
C PRO A 191 15.43 15.37 6.06
N ASP A 192 16.14 15.69 7.14
CA ASP A 192 17.61 15.70 7.16
C ASP A 192 18.21 14.29 7.30
N PHE A 193 17.36 13.30 7.53
CA PHE A 193 17.76 11.91 7.68
C PHE A 193 17.38 11.18 6.38
N SER A 194 18.38 10.66 5.67
CA SER A 194 18.21 9.69 4.57
C SER A 194 18.56 8.24 4.96
N PRO A 195 18.13 7.71 6.12
CA PRO A 195 18.40 6.33 6.49
C PRO A 195 17.46 5.39 5.75
N LYS A 196 17.85 4.13 5.73
CA LYS A 196 16.96 3.04 5.34
C LYS A 196 15.82 2.95 6.36
N MET A 197 14.60 2.64 5.92
CA MET A 197 13.41 2.71 6.79
C MET A 197 12.57 1.44 6.70
N ILE A 198 12.13 0.97 7.86
CA ILE A 198 11.10 -0.05 8.03
C ILE A 198 9.84 0.65 8.56
N THR A 199 8.93 0.97 7.65
CA THR A 199 7.71 1.72 7.94
C THR A 199 6.48 0.82 7.90
N ALA A 200 5.32 1.38 8.25
CA ALA A 200 4.07 0.64 8.43
C ALA A 200 3.70 -0.28 7.24
N GLU A 201 4.10 0.10 6.02
CA GLU A 201 3.81 -0.64 4.78
C GLU A 201 4.49 -2.01 4.69
N LEU A 202 5.56 -2.25 5.47
CA LEU A 202 6.27 -3.53 5.52
C LEU A 202 5.71 -4.52 6.54
N PHE A 203 4.79 -4.09 7.40
CA PHE A 203 4.18 -4.98 8.37
C PHE A 203 3.04 -5.76 7.72
N SER A 204 2.79 -6.98 8.21
CA SER A 204 1.69 -7.80 7.69
C SER A 204 1.08 -8.67 8.78
N VAL A 205 -0.14 -9.13 8.54
CA VAL A 205 -0.81 -10.12 9.39
C VAL A 205 -0.33 -11.55 9.12
N TYR A 206 0.79 -11.73 8.42
CA TYR A 206 1.34 -13.03 8.05
C TYR A 206 2.75 -13.22 8.65
N ASP A 207 3.05 -14.45 9.06
CA ASP A 207 4.41 -14.83 9.43
C ASP A 207 5.27 -15.17 8.21
N SER A 208 6.55 -15.48 8.45
CA SER A 208 7.52 -15.86 7.41
C SER A 208 7.20 -17.15 6.65
N LYS A 209 6.19 -17.92 7.08
CA LYS A 209 5.69 -19.11 6.40
C LYS A 209 4.41 -18.82 5.59
N GLY A 210 3.94 -17.57 5.58
CA GLY A 210 2.68 -17.18 4.97
C GLY A 210 1.46 -17.62 5.79
N ILE A 211 1.60 -17.85 7.09
CA ILE A 211 0.48 -18.20 7.97
C ILE A 211 -0.04 -16.94 8.64
N ARG A 212 -1.37 -16.73 8.64
CA ARG A 212 -1.99 -15.59 9.31
C ARG A 212 -1.73 -15.64 10.82
N THR A 213 -1.37 -14.50 11.39
CA THR A 213 -1.14 -14.32 12.83
C THR A 213 -1.90 -13.09 13.36
N PRO A 214 -2.19 -13.04 14.67
CA PRO A 214 -2.79 -11.85 15.26
C PRO A 214 -1.79 -10.68 15.25
N GLY A 215 -2.22 -9.52 14.74
CA GLY A 215 -1.45 -8.28 14.71
C GLY A 215 -0.57 -8.12 13.47
N PHE A 216 -0.07 -6.90 13.27
CA PHE A 216 0.84 -6.54 12.19
C PHE A 216 2.27 -6.79 12.63
N LYS A 217 2.99 -7.64 11.89
CA LYS A 217 4.32 -8.11 12.28
C LYS A 217 5.30 -8.06 11.11
N ILE A 218 6.57 -8.02 11.47
CA ILE A 218 7.70 -8.21 10.57
C ILE A 218 8.70 -9.20 11.19
N ASP A 219 9.21 -10.12 10.38
CA ASP A 219 10.28 -11.05 10.77
C ASP A 219 11.63 -10.54 10.25
N LEU A 220 12.42 -9.89 11.12
CA LEU A 220 13.73 -9.34 10.78
C LEU A 220 14.70 -10.41 10.26
N GLY A 221 14.52 -11.67 10.66
CA GLY A 221 15.34 -12.78 10.16
C GLY A 221 15.16 -13.06 8.66
N GLN A 222 14.13 -12.48 8.04
CA GLN A 222 13.89 -12.55 6.58
C GLN A 222 14.54 -11.39 5.81
N PHE A 223 15.02 -10.35 6.51
CA PHE A 223 15.63 -9.17 5.90
C PHE A 223 17.13 -9.07 6.18
N PHE A 224 17.57 -9.47 7.37
CA PHE A 224 18.95 -9.35 7.81
C PHE A 224 19.65 -10.71 7.85
N LYS A 225 20.96 -10.72 7.62
CA LYS A 225 21.77 -11.94 7.68
C LYS A 225 21.95 -12.40 9.14
N PRO A 226 22.07 -13.72 9.39
CA PRO A 226 22.21 -14.25 10.76
C PRO A 226 23.44 -13.76 11.54
N ASP A 227 24.50 -13.33 10.86
CA ASP A 227 25.74 -12.83 11.46
C ASP A 227 25.70 -11.33 11.80
N GLN A 228 24.65 -10.61 11.37
CA GLN A 228 24.47 -9.21 11.71
C GLN A 228 23.96 -9.05 13.14
N LYS A 229 24.55 -8.09 13.86
CA LYS A 229 24.14 -7.69 15.20
C LYS A 229 23.16 -6.55 15.11
N LEU A 230 21.90 -6.83 15.42
CA LEU A 230 20.82 -5.85 15.44
C LEU A 230 20.71 -5.26 16.84
N TYR A 231 20.70 -3.92 16.92
CA TYR A 231 20.49 -3.17 18.15
C TYR A 231 19.23 -2.34 17.99
N PHE A 232 18.24 -2.58 18.83
CA PHE A 232 16.97 -1.88 18.78
C PHE A 232 16.94 -0.81 19.86
N TYR A 233 16.80 0.45 19.44
CA TYR A 233 16.86 1.64 20.26
C TYR A 233 15.47 2.20 20.53
N SER A 234 15.18 2.45 21.80
CA SER A 234 13.95 3.07 22.30
C SER A 234 14.24 3.95 23.52
N GLN A 235 13.37 4.89 23.91
CA GLN A 235 13.51 5.73 25.10
C GLN A 235 13.10 5.00 26.37
N LYS A 236 12.29 3.95 26.24
CA LYS A 236 11.92 3.03 27.30
C LYS A 236 12.49 1.66 26.94
N ASP A 237 12.81 0.82 27.93
CA ASP A 237 13.14 -0.60 27.72
C ASP A 237 11.91 -1.44 27.28
N VAL A 238 11.04 -0.84 26.48
CA VAL A 238 9.80 -1.40 25.95
C VAL A 238 9.90 -1.32 24.44
N VAL A 239 9.99 -2.49 23.83
CA VAL A 239 9.77 -2.68 22.39
C VAL A 239 8.63 -3.67 22.27
N PRO A 240 7.74 -3.54 21.27
CA PRO A 240 6.77 -4.58 20.98
C PRO A 240 7.47 -5.79 20.37
N THR A 241 7.97 -6.64 21.27
CA THR A 241 8.60 -7.94 20.93
C THR A 241 7.69 -8.85 20.10
N ASP A 242 6.38 -8.59 20.09
CA ASP A 242 5.40 -9.31 19.30
C ASP A 242 5.22 -8.78 17.87
N GLU A 243 5.51 -7.50 17.59
CA GLU A 243 5.40 -6.91 16.24
C GLU A 243 6.71 -7.03 15.46
N VAL A 244 7.85 -6.93 16.16
CA VAL A 244 9.18 -7.09 15.57
C VAL A 244 9.78 -8.41 16.03
N LYS A 245 9.65 -9.43 15.19
CA LYS A 245 10.20 -10.77 15.42
C LYS A 245 11.65 -10.84 14.94
N GLY A 246 12.54 -11.41 15.75
CA GLY A 246 13.94 -11.60 15.40
C GLY A 246 14.85 -11.61 16.61
N THR A 247 16.16 -11.69 16.37
CA THR A 247 17.17 -11.57 17.43
C THR A 247 17.81 -10.19 17.37
N TYR A 248 17.67 -9.42 18.45
CA TYR A 248 18.27 -8.09 18.58
C TYR A 248 18.56 -7.78 20.05
N LYS A 249 19.47 -6.84 20.29
CA LYS A 249 19.75 -6.30 21.62
C LYS A 249 18.99 -5.00 21.83
N LEU A 250 18.20 -4.92 22.91
CA LEU A 250 17.55 -3.68 23.33
C LEU A 250 18.56 -2.71 23.95
N LEU A 251 18.47 -1.44 23.57
CA LEU A 251 19.26 -0.35 24.12
C LEU A 251 18.40 0.91 24.28
N ASN A 252 18.74 1.75 25.26
CA ASN A 252 18.10 3.05 25.43
C ASN A 252 18.92 4.19 24.82
N TYR A 253 18.25 5.29 24.50
CA TYR A 253 18.87 6.57 24.14
C TYR A 253 18.24 7.77 24.84
#